data_AF-A0A3M4SIU2-F1
#
_entry.id   AF-A0A3M4SIU2-F1
#
_cell.length_a   1.000
_cell.length_b   1.000
_cell.length_c   1.000
_cell.angle_alpha   90.00
_cell.angle_beta   90.00
_cell.angle_gamma   90.00
#
_symmetry.space_group_name_H-M   'P 1'
#
loop_
_entity.id
_entity.type
_entity.pdbx_description
1 polymer ?
#
loop_
_entity_poly.entity_id
_entity_poly.type
_entity_poly.pdbx_seq_one_letter_code
_entity_poly.pdbx_strand_id
1 'polypeptide(L)'
;MVDQSTNDTLANTLTGNGALIKRGVGSLNLTGNSSLSGATTVQAGRLAVNGNLGNSIVSVQQARRWVATAPSAASTSLRAA
;
A
#
# COMPACT_ATOMS: atom_id res chain seq x y z
N MET A 1 1.55 1.08 -14.84
CA MET A 1 2.61 0.85 -13.83
C MET A 1 3.33 2.16 -13.58
N VAL A 2 3.68 2.45 -12.34
CA VAL A 2 4.38 3.68 -11.93
C VAL A 2 5.68 3.27 -11.24
N ASP A 3 6.82 3.52 -11.88
CA ASP A 3 8.16 3.21 -11.35
C ASP A 3 8.92 4.52 -11.12
N GLN A 4 9.08 4.91 -9.85
CA GLN A 4 9.56 6.24 -9.48
C GLN A 4 10.73 6.12 -8.50
N SER A 5 11.91 6.58 -8.93
CA SER A 5 13.11 6.64 -8.09
C SER A 5 13.13 7.85 -7.17
N THR A 6 12.39 8.90 -7.49
CA THR A 6 12.23 10.13 -6.70
C THR A 6 10.79 10.31 -6.24
N ASN A 7 10.56 11.25 -5.32
CA ASN A 7 9.23 11.59 -4.86
C ASN A 7 8.47 12.35 -5.95
N ASP A 8 7.18 12.06 -6.09
CA ASP A 8 6.34 12.69 -7.11
C ASP A 8 4.89 12.83 -6.63
N THR A 9 4.15 13.77 -7.21
CA THR A 9 2.72 13.98 -6.95
C THR A 9 1.90 13.71 -8.20
N LEU A 10 0.94 12.79 -8.09
CA LEU A 10 -0.02 12.50 -9.14
C LEU A 10 -1.36 13.13 -8.79
N ALA A 11 -1.63 14.28 -9.41
CA ALA A 11 -2.89 15.02 -9.26
C ALA A 11 -3.99 14.57 -10.23
N ASN A 12 -3.64 13.78 -11.26
CA ASN A 12 -4.61 13.28 -12.22
C ASN A 12 -5.56 12.28 -11.59
N THR A 13 -6.82 12.35 -12.02
CA THR A 13 -7.83 11.34 -11.76
C THR A 13 -7.54 10.09 -12.59
N LEU A 14 -7.31 8.97 -11.92
CA LEU A 14 -7.17 7.66 -12.58
C LEU A 14 -8.51 6.94 -12.56
N THR A 15 -8.98 6.45 -13.70
CA THR A 15 -10.25 5.72 -13.80
C THR A 15 -10.09 4.39 -14.54
N GLY A 16 -10.96 3.44 -14.22
CA GLY A 16 -11.08 2.18 -14.93
C GLY A 16 -10.67 0.95 -14.12
N ASN A 17 -10.60 -0.19 -14.81
CA ASN A 17 -10.45 -1.51 -14.20
C ASN A 17 -8.97 -1.98 -14.15
N GLY A 18 -8.05 -1.15 -14.63
CA GLY A 18 -6.62 -1.45 -14.65
C GLY A 18 -6.01 -1.48 -13.25
N ALA A 19 -4.96 -2.27 -13.08
CA ALA A 19 -4.20 -2.33 -11.84
C ALA A 19 -3.19 -1.17 -11.73
N LEU A 20 -3.11 -0.55 -10.55
CA LEU A 20 -2.06 0.42 -10.23
C LEU A 20 -0.90 -0.31 -9.53
N ILE A 21 0.25 -0.38 -10.17
CA ILE A 21 1.46 -0.98 -9.57
C ILE A 21 2.46 0.14 -9.29
N LYS A 22 2.76 0.38 -8.00
CA LYS A 22 3.78 1.33 -7.55
C LYS A 22 5.10 0.60 -7.28
N ARG A 23 6.13 1.02 -8.01
CA ARG A 23 7.52 0.56 -7.95
C ARG A 23 8.46 1.74 -7.76
N GLY A 24 9.73 1.43 -7.51
CA GLY A 24 10.77 2.41 -7.22
C GLY A 24 10.70 2.94 -5.79
N VAL A 25 11.85 3.39 -5.28
CA VAL A 25 12.04 3.78 -3.87
C VAL A 25 11.34 5.09 -3.50
N GLY A 26 10.97 5.92 -4.47
CA GLY A 26 10.32 7.20 -4.27
C GLY A 26 8.93 7.10 -3.66
N SER A 27 8.48 8.19 -3.05
CA SER A 27 7.12 8.34 -2.54
C SER A 27 6.20 8.93 -3.61
N LEU A 28 5.14 8.21 -3.96
CA LEU A 28 4.06 8.74 -4.81
C LEU A 28 2.96 9.33 -3.92
N ASN A 29 2.71 10.62 -4.06
CA ASN A 29 1.59 11.31 -3.45
C ASN A 29 0.42 11.39 -4.45
N LEU A 30 -0.58 10.53 -4.30
CA LEU A 30 -1.79 10.56 -5.11
C LEU A 30 -2.79 11.54 -4.50
N THR A 31 -3.00 12.67 -5.15
CA THR A 31 -3.97 13.70 -4.73
C THR A 31 -5.21 13.74 -5.60
N GLY A 32 -5.17 13.14 -6.80
CA GLY A 32 -6.33 13.03 -7.68
C GLY A 32 -7.46 12.15 -7.11
N ASN A 33 -8.70 12.50 -7.43
CA ASN A 33 -9.89 11.75 -7.02
C ASN A 33 -10.13 10.57 -7.97
N SER A 34 -9.35 9.51 -7.81
CA SER A 34 -9.39 8.34 -8.70
C SER A 34 -10.58 7.41 -8.41
N SER A 35 -11.04 6.71 -9.45
CA SER A 35 -12.09 5.69 -9.41
C SER A 35 -11.56 4.41 -10.08
N LEU A 36 -10.65 3.74 -9.38
CA LEU A 36 -10.07 2.47 -9.83
C LEU A 36 -10.90 1.31 -9.28
N SER A 37 -11.26 0.39 -10.16
CA SER A 37 -11.85 -0.90 -9.78
C SER A 37 -10.82 -2.04 -9.81
N GLY A 38 -9.68 -1.84 -10.47
CA GLY A 38 -8.56 -2.77 -10.44
C GLY A 38 -7.73 -2.66 -9.15
N ALA A 39 -6.95 -3.70 -8.84
CA ALA A 39 -6.13 -3.73 -7.62
C ALA A 39 -4.96 -2.74 -7.64
N THR A 40 -4.64 -2.17 -6.48
CA THR A 40 -3.47 -1.33 -6.24
C THR A 40 -2.40 -2.13 -5.51
N THR A 41 -1.23 -2.30 -6.10
CA THR A 41 -0.11 -3.03 -5.51
C THR A 41 1.08 -2.11 -5.28
N VAL A 42 1.54 -2.02 -4.04
CA VAL A 42 2.76 -1.30 -3.65
C VAL A 42 3.90 -2.29 -3.49
N GLN A 43 4.77 -2.33 -4.50
CA GLN A 43 5.95 -3.21 -4.54
C GLN A 43 7.16 -2.58 -3.87
N ALA A 44 7.38 -1.28 -4.09
CA ALA A 44 8.53 -0.55 -3.57
C ALA A 44 8.18 0.92 -3.26
N GLY A 45 8.94 1.51 -2.34
CA GLY A 45 8.75 2.90 -1.90
C GLY A 45 7.47 3.11 -1.11
N ARG A 46 6.87 4.29 -1.25
CA ARG A 46 5.65 4.67 -0.54
C ARG A 46 4.56 5.11 -1.53
N LEU A 47 3.33 4.73 -1.24
CA LEU A 47 2.13 5.30 -1.83
C LEU A 47 1.38 6.05 -0.72
N ALA A 48 1.31 7.38 -0.83
CA ALA A 48 0.50 8.23 0.03
C ALA A 48 -0.76 8.62 -0.74
N VAL A 49 -1.93 8.27 -0.20
CA VAL A 49 -3.23 8.57 -0.80
C VAL A 49 -3.81 9.75 -0.04
N ASN A 50 -3.77 10.92 -0.65
CA ASN A 50 -4.39 12.15 -0.15
C ASN A 50 -5.59 12.59 -1.01
N GLY A 51 -5.95 11.79 -2.02
CA GLY A 51 -7.19 11.88 -2.80
C GLY A 51 -8.07 10.64 -2.56
N ASN A 52 -8.54 10.02 -3.65
CA ASN A 52 -9.33 8.78 -3.61
C ASN A 52 -8.72 7.72 -4.54
N LEU A 53 -8.80 6.44 -4.15
CA LEU A 53 -8.47 5.29 -5.01
C LEU A 53 -9.72 4.64 -5.64
N GLY A 54 -10.91 4.88 -5.10
CA GLY A 54 -12.14 4.17 -5.47
C GLY A 54 -12.26 2.82 -4.77
N ASN A 55 -12.83 1.83 -5.46
CA ASN A 55 -13.12 0.50 -4.91
C ASN A 55 -11.93 -0.47 -5.05
N SER A 56 -10.72 0.08 -5.09
CA SER A 56 -9.49 -0.67 -5.33
C SER A 56 -9.04 -1.42 -4.07
N ILE A 57 -8.78 -2.72 -4.20
CA ILE A 57 -8.08 -3.49 -3.17
C ILE A 57 -6.62 -3.03 -3.13
N VAL A 58 -6.09 -2.75 -1.94
CA VAL A 58 -4.69 -2.34 -1.75
C VAL A 58 -3.87 -3.49 -1.17
N SER A 59 -2.83 -3.90 -1.88
CA SER A 59 -1.84 -4.87 -1.43
C SER A 59 -0.47 -4.22 -1.28
N VAL A 60 0.20 -4.48 -0.16
CA VAL A 60 1.57 -4.03 0.08
C VAL A 60 2.46 -5.26 0.12
N GLN A 61 3.31 -5.42 -0.89
CA GLN A 61 4.18 -6.59 -1.03
C GLN A 61 5.51 -6.45 -0.29
N GLN A 62 5.74 -5.33 0.39
CA GLN A 62 6.90 -5.14 1.25
C GLN A 62 6.76 -5.96 2.54
N ALA A 63 7.89 -6.51 3.02
CA ALA A 63 7.95 -7.24 4.28
C ALA A 63 7.69 -6.29 5.47
N ARG A 64 6.43 -6.02 5.78
CA ARG A 64 6.03 -5.30 7.00
C ARG A 64 5.88 -6.34 8.10
N ARG A 65 6.99 -6.64 8.78
CA ARG A 65 6.98 -7.55 9.93
C ARG A 65 6.19 -6.92 11.06
N TRP A 66 5.02 -7.47 11.35
CA TRP A 66 4.32 -7.20 12.61
C TRP A 66 5.15 -7.79 13.74
N VAL A 67 5.92 -6.94 14.42
CA VAL A 67 6.57 -7.32 15.68
C VAL A 67 5.58 -7.02 16.78
N ALA A 68 4.88 -8.04 17.28
CA ALA A 68 4.24 -7.96 18.58
C ALA A 68 5.34 -7.96 19.63
N THR A 69 5.81 -6.79 20.05
CA THR A 69 6.66 -6.71 21.23
C THR A 69 5.77 -6.90 22.46
N ALA A 70 5.55 -8.16 22.87
CA ALA A 70 5.06 -8.39 24.21
C ALA A 70 6.10 -7.84 25.21
N PRO A 71 5.72 -7.16 26.30
CA PRO A 71 6.65 -7.00 27.42
C PRO A 71 7.07 -8.40 27.88
N SER A 72 8.36 -8.59 28.10
CA SER A 72 8.95 -9.88 28.44
C SER A 72 8.28 -10.53 29.66
N ALA A 73 7.66 -11.70 29.44
CA ALA A 73 7.35 -12.81 30.36
C ALA A 73 5.88 -13.26 30.33
N ALA A 74 5.62 -14.38 29.65
CA ALA A 74 4.88 -15.55 30.15
C ALA A 74 4.38 -16.38 28.94
N SER A 75 4.97 -17.54 28.75
CA SER A 75 4.47 -18.57 27.84
C SER A 75 3.05 -18.97 28.25
N THR A 76 2.02 -18.52 27.53
CA THR A 76 0.68 -19.09 27.70
C THR A 76 0.55 -20.26 26.73
N SER A 77 0.70 -21.48 27.26
CA SER A 77 0.53 -22.73 26.54
C SER A 77 -0.89 -22.82 25.96
N LEU A 78 -1.01 -22.92 24.64
CA LEU A 78 -2.27 -23.27 23.98
C LEU A 78 -2.62 -24.72 24.36
N ARG A 79 -3.45 -24.90 25.39
CA ARG A 79 -4.14 -26.19 25.58
C ARG A 79 -5.25 -26.26 24.52
N ALA A 80 -5.12 -27.21 23.60
CA ALA A 80 -6.23 -27.64 22.77
C ALA A 80 -7.36 -28.13 23.69
N ALA A 81 -8.57 -27.60 23.49
CA ALA A 81 -9.79 -28.16 24.04
C ALA A 81 -10.28 -29.30 23.15
#